data_AF-X0U6Q5-F1
#
_entry.id   AF-X0U6Q5-F1
#
_cell.length_a   1.000
_cell.length_b   1.000
_cell.length_c   1.000
_cell.angle_alpha   90.00
_cell.angle_beta   90.00
_cell.angle_gamma   90.00
#
_symmetry.space_group_name_H-M   'P 1'
#
loop_
_entity.id
_entity.type
_entity.pdbx_description
1 polymer ?
#
loop_
_entity_poly.entity_id
_entity_poly.type
_entity_poly.pdbx_seq_one_letter_code
_entity_poly.pdbx_strand_id
1 'polypeptide(L)'
;MTVPDSKTTSPASATLNLDRRPLYIRAQEVLRERLENGTYQPGSQLPPEPDLALQLGISRSTLREAMRTFEERGRITRRRGIGTFVSQPPPLVIDSGLETLESIDSLVRRRGITIDTRDLGIESQPASQEVAYLLQVDQGSPVTVVTRTKVAANRPVAHMIDVLPDTVVSPQAMRDGFRGSVLDYLLERSDLD
;
A
#
# COMPACT_ATOMS: atom_id res chain seq x y z
N MET A 1 -51.42 -57.85 21.29
CA MET A 1 -49.96 -58.02 21.34
C MET A 1 -49.46 -57.45 20.02
N THR A 2 -48.95 -56.22 19.88
CA THR A 2 -48.12 -55.35 20.74
C THR A 2 -48.23 -53.91 20.21
N VAL A 3 -48.20 -52.89 21.08
CA VAL A 3 -48.18 -51.44 20.75
C VAL A 3 -46.70 -50.95 20.64
N PRO A 4 -46.37 -49.66 20.36
CA PRO A 4 -45.83 -49.14 19.11
C PRO A 4 -44.41 -48.51 19.26
N ASP A 5 -44.08 -47.57 18.36
CA ASP A 5 -43.11 -46.45 18.46
C ASP A 5 -41.80 -46.46 17.67
N SER A 6 -41.87 -45.74 16.54
CA SER A 6 -41.16 -44.49 16.27
C SER A 6 -39.64 -44.47 16.00
N LYS A 7 -39.34 -43.61 15.01
CA LYS A 7 -38.25 -42.63 14.92
C LYS A 7 -36.95 -43.01 14.19
N THR A 8 -36.57 -42.03 13.36
CA THR A 8 -35.19 -41.65 12.94
C THR A 8 -34.61 -42.53 11.81
N THR A 9 -33.95 -42.03 10.77
CA THR A 9 -33.10 -40.83 10.66
C THR A 9 -32.88 -40.48 9.18
N SER A 10 -33.00 -39.20 8.86
CA SER A 10 -32.48 -38.59 7.63
C SER A 10 -30.96 -38.41 7.74
N PRO A 11 -30.12 -38.82 6.78
CA PRO A 11 -28.72 -38.45 6.78
C PRO A 11 -28.41 -37.52 5.61
N ALA A 12 -28.18 -36.25 5.89
CA ALA A 12 -27.17 -35.40 5.21
C ALA A 12 -27.28 -33.94 5.69
N SER A 13 -26.79 -33.65 6.89
CA SER A 13 -26.41 -32.29 7.28
C SER A 13 -25.37 -32.37 8.39
N ALA A 14 -24.10 -32.51 8.01
CA ALA A 14 -23.00 -32.43 8.96
C ALA A 14 -21.69 -32.05 8.24
N THR A 15 -21.54 -30.78 7.89
CA THR A 15 -20.21 -30.26 7.47
C THR A 15 -19.91 -28.84 7.98
N LEU A 16 -20.62 -28.31 8.97
CA LEU A 16 -20.57 -26.86 9.28
C LEU A 16 -20.09 -26.44 10.68
N ASN A 17 -19.33 -27.24 11.44
CA ASN A 17 -18.94 -26.78 12.79
C ASN A 17 -17.61 -27.31 13.34
N LEU A 18 -16.47 -26.82 12.85
CA LEU A 18 -15.16 -27.11 13.48
C LEU A 18 -14.14 -25.97 13.50
N ASP A 19 -14.47 -24.75 13.06
CA ASP A 19 -13.59 -23.63 13.40
C ASP A 19 -13.69 -23.43 14.93
N ARG A 20 -12.57 -23.48 15.65
CA ARG A 20 -12.46 -23.35 17.12
C ARG A 20 -11.87 -22.01 17.56
N ARG A 21 -11.57 -21.12 16.61
CA ARG A 21 -10.98 -19.81 16.92
C ARG A 21 -12.00 -18.92 17.64
N PRO A 22 -11.55 -17.99 18.52
CA PRO A 22 -12.43 -17.01 19.16
C PRO A 22 -13.31 -16.26 18.15
N LEU A 23 -14.54 -15.92 18.54
CA LEU A 23 -15.49 -15.26 17.64
C LEU A 23 -14.99 -13.90 17.12
N TYR A 24 -14.22 -13.16 17.92
CA TYR A 24 -13.65 -11.89 17.47
C TYR A 24 -12.61 -12.08 16.36
N ILE A 25 -11.82 -13.17 16.38
CA ILE A 25 -10.85 -13.49 15.31
C ILE A 25 -11.58 -13.78 13.99
N ARG A 26 -12.69 -14.53 14.05
CA ARG A 26 -13.50 -14.79 12.85
C ARG A 26 -14.17 -13.52 12.34
N ALA A 27 -14.67 -12.69 13.23
CA ALA A 27 -15.23 -11.39 12.88
C ALA A 27 -14.18 -10.48 12.24
N GLN A 28 -12.94 -10.51 12.70
CA GLN A 28 -11.82 -9.79 12.08
C GLN A 28 -11.56 -10.29 10.66
N GLU A 29 -11.54 -11.60 10.43
CA GLU A 29 -11.35 -12.18 9.10
C GLU A 29 -12.42 -11.67 8.11
N VAL A 30 -13.69 -11.75 8.50
CA VAL A 30 -14.82 -11.31 7.68
C VAL A 30 -14.77 -9.79 7.44
N LEU A 31 -14.46 -8.99 8.47
CA LEU A 31 -14.33 -7.54 8.32
C LEU A 31 -13.16 -7.17 7.41
N ARG A 32 -12.03 -7.86 7.54
CA ARG A 32 -10.86 -7.68 6.66
C ARG A 32 -11.25 -7.94 5.21
N GLU A 33 -11.88 -9.07 4.91
CA GLU A 33 -12.32 -9.40 3.55
C GLU A 33 -13.29 -8.36 2.99
N ARG A 34 -14.26 -7.88 3.78
CA ARG A 34 -15.19 -6.82 3.36
C ARG A 34 -14.53 -5.47 3.09
N LEU A 35 -13.48 -5.14 3.83
CA LEU A 35 -12.68 -3.94 3.61
C LEU A 35 -11.79 -4.08 2.36
N GLU A 36 -11.22 -5.26 2.15
CA GLU A 36 -10.31 -5.55 1.02
C GLU A 36 -11.05 -5.71 -0.32
N ASN A 37 -12.22 -6.34 -0.32
CA ASN A 37 -13.02 -6.55 -1.52
C ASN A 37 -13.88 -5.33 -1.92
N GLY A 38 -13.79 -4.23 -1.16
CA GLY A 38 -14.51 -2.99 -1.44
C GLY A 38 -15.99 -2.98 -1.07
N THR A 39 -16.49 -3.96 -0.30
CA THR A 39 -17.85 -3.92 0.27
C THR A 39 -18.08 -2.61 1.03
N TYR A 40 -17.06 -2.14 1.75
CA TYR A 40 -17.03 -0.82 2.36
C TYR A 40 -15.94 0.03 1.72
N GLN A 41 -16.36 1.04 0.95
CA GLN A 41 -15.41 1.91 0.24
C GLN A 41 -14.66 2.83 1.21
N PRO A 42 -13.40 3.21 0.91
CA PRO A 42 -12.70 4.25 1.66
C PRO A 42 -13.52 5.54 1.81
N GLY A 43 -13.60 6.08 3.03
CA GLY A 43 -14.41 7.25 3.36
C GLY A 43 -15.90 6.96 3.62
N SER A 44 -16.39 5.74 3.31
CA SER A 44 -17.77 5.36 3.61
C SER A 44 -17.95 5.09 5.11
N GLN A 45 -19.19 5.26 5.58
CA GLN A 45 -19.59 4.93 6.93
C GLN A 45 -19.92 3.44 7.01
N LEU A 46 -19.31 2.73 7.97
CA LEU A 46 -19.70 1.37 8.30
C LEU A 46 -21.13 1.36 8.86
N PRO A 47 -21.87 0.23 8.72
CA PRO A 47 -23.15 0.10 9.38
C PRO A 47 -23.03 0.36 10.89
N PRO A 48 -24.07 0.91 11.54
CA PRO A 48 -24.10 1.08 12.97
C PRO A 48 -23.70 -0.21 13.72
N GLU A 49 -22.99 -0.08 14.84
CA GLU A 49 -22.52 -1.25 15.63
C GLU A 49 -23.62 -2.30 15.91
N PRO A 50 -24.88 -1.93 16.27
CA PRO A 50 -25.95 -2.91 16.46
C PRO A 50 -26.21 -3.74 15.20
N ASP A 51 -26.30 -3.07 14.06
CA ASP A 51 -26.66 -3.69 12.78
C ASP A 51 -25.52 -4.56 12.26
N LEU A 52 -24.28 -4.07 12.39
CA LEU A 52 -23.10 -4.83 11.98
C LEU A 52 -22.88 -6.07 12.85
N ALA A 53 -23.17 -5.98 14.16
CA ALA A 53 -23.10 -7.13 15.06
C ALA A 53 -24.16 -8.18 14.70
N LEU A 54 -25.37 -7.73 14.35
CA LEU A 54 -26.46 -8.58 13.89
C LEU A 54 -26.14 -9.27 12.55
N GLN A 55 -25.58 -8.53 11.59
CA GLN A 55 -25.11 -9.09 10.31
C GLN A 55 -24.04 -10.16 10.45
N LEU A 56 -23.19 -10.05 11.47
CA LEU A 56 -22.11 -11.00 11.75
C LEU A 56 -22.51 -12.10 12.75
N GLY A 57 -23.72 -12.05 13.32
CA GLY A 57 -24.20 -13.03 14.29
C GLY A 57 -23.40 -13.03 15.61
N ILE A 58 -22.85 -11.88 16.02
CA ILE A 58 -22.00 -11.77 17.21
C ILE A 58 -22.54 -10.73 18.20
N SER A 59 -22.01 -10.75 19.42
CA SER A 59 -22.30 -9.72 20.42
C SER A 59 -21.62 -8.38 20.08
N ARG A 60 -22.17 -7.27 20.61
CA ARG A 60 -21.58 -5.92 20.42
C ARG A 60 -20.18 -5.79 21.03
N SER A 61 -19.90 -6.47 22.15
CA SER A 61 -18.57 -6.48 22.76
C SER A 61 -17.56 -7.22 21.87
N THR A 62 -17.94 -8.38 21.31
CA THR A 62 -17.12 -9.13 20.35
C THR A 62 -16.85 -8.33 19.07
N LEU A 63 -17.85 -7.60 18.56
CA LEU A 63 -17.66 -6.72 17.42
C LEU A 63 -16.64 -5.60 17.74
N ARG A 64 -16.79 -4.95 18.90
CA ARG A 64 -15.86 -3.89 19.33
C ARG A 64 -14.44 -4.39 19.47
N GLU A 65 -14.27 -5.58 20.05
CA GLU A 65 -12.97 -6.24 20.15
C GLU A 65 -12.37 -6.51 18.76
N ALA A 66 -13.17 -7.03 17.82
CA ALA A 66 -12.73 -7.27 16.46
C ALA A 66 -12.30 -5.96 15.75
N MET A 67 -13.11 -4.91 15.88
CA MET A 67 -12.86 -3.61 15.26
C MET A 67 -11.64 -2.88 15.83
N ARG A 68 -11.27 -3.15 17.10
CA ARG A 68 -10.17 -2.47 17.80
C ARG A 68 -8.86 -2.52 17.01
N THR A 69 -8.48 -3.69 16.48
CA THR A 69 -7.23 -3.83 15.71
C THR A 69 -7.26 -3.03 14.40
N PHE A 70 -8.42 -2.85 13.77
CA PHE A 70 -8.53 -2.00 12.59
C PHE A 70 -8.44 -0.52 12.93
N GLU A 71 -9.00 -0.12 14.07
CA GLU A 71 -8.92 1.24 14.60
C GLU A 71 -7.48 1.60 14.98
N GLU A 72 -6.79 0.71 15.71
CA GLU A 72 -5.37 0.85 16.08
C GLU A 72 -4.45 0.93 14.85
N ARG A 73 -4.76 0.19 13.79
CA ARG A 73 -4.03 0.23 12.50
C ARG A 73 -4.47 1.37 11.58
N GLY A 74 -5.36 2.25 12.04
CA GLY A 74 -5.87 3.37 11.27
C GLY A 74 -6.66 2.98 10.02
N ARG A 75 -7.13 1.73 9.90
CA ARG A 75 -7.96 1.25 8.79
C ARG A 75 -9.42 1.70 8.89
N ILE A 76 -9.88 1.95 10.12
CA ILE A 76 -11.17 2.58 10.40
C ILE A 76 -10.98 3.69 11.42
N THR A 77 -11.85 4.69 11.42
CA THR A 77 -11.82 5.80 12.37
C THR A 77 -13.21 5.97 13.00
N ARG A 78 -13.27 5.93 14.34
CA ARG A 78 -14.50 6.20 15.09
C ARG A 78 -14.66 7.69 15.34
N ARG A 79 -15.80 8.24 14.92
CA ARG A 79 -16.21 9.63 15.20
C ARG A 79 -17.38 9.61 16.19
N ARG A 80 -17.13 10.05 17.42
CA ARG A 80 -18.13 10.01 18.51
C ARG A 80 -19.42 10.73 18.09
N GLY A 81 -20.54 10.03 18.19
CA GLY A 81 -21.87 10.54 17.82
C GLY A 81 -22.18 10.56 16.33
N ILE A 82 -21.22 10.24 15.45
CA ILE A 82 -21.39 10.27 13.99
C ILE A 82 -21.36 8.84 13.43
N GLY A 83 -20.41 8.01 13.86
CA GLY A 83 -20.27 6.63 13.41
C GLY A 83 -18.81 6.21 13.21
N THR A 84 -18.62 5.05 12.58
CA THR A 84 -17.29 4.52 12.24
C THR A 84 -17.10 4.58 10.74
N PHE A 85 -15.97 5.11 10.29
CA PHE A 85 -15.67 5.32 8.88
C PHE A 85 -14.49 4.45 8.45
N VAL A 86 -14.53 3.95 7.22
CA VAL A 86 -13.36 3.31 6.59
C VAL A 86 -12.35 4.42 6.30
N SER A 87 -11.15 4.30 6.87
CA SER A 87 -10.09 5.25 6.59
C SER A 87 -9.68 5.15 5.12
N GLN A 88 -9.24 6.26 4.54
CA GLN A 88 -8.47 6.13 3.31
C GLN A 88 -7.25 5.27 3.62
N PRO A 89 -6.88 4.30 2.76
CA PRO A 89 -5.58 3.66 2.91
C PRO A 89 -4.55 4.78 3.04
N PRO A 90 -3.65 4.72 4.05
CA PRO A 90 -2.66 5.76 4.21
C PRO A 90 -1.96 5.96 2.87
N PRO A 91 -1.63 7.20 2.47
CA PRO A 91 -0.78 7.41 1.32
C PRO A 91 0.41 6.48 1.49
N LEU A 92 0.81 5.81 0.41
CA LEU A 92 1.83 4.78 0.45
C LEU A 92 3.09 5.37 1.09
N VAL A 93 3.28 5.17 2.38
CA VAL A 93 4.45 5.69 3.10
C VAL A 93 5.55 4.70 2.81
N ILE A 94 6.41 5.08 1.86
CA ILE A 94 7.63 4.37 1.53
C ILE A 94 8.61 4.66 2.67
N ASP A 95 8.40 3.98 3.80
CA ASP A 95 9.33 4.01 4.92
C ASP A 95 10.41 2.95 4.65
N SER A 96 11.48 3.32 3.95
CA SER A 96 12.60 2.43 3.64
C SER A 96 13.50 2.16 4.85
N GLY A 97 13.36 2.97 5.90
CA GLY A 97 14.47 3.21 6.81
C GLY A 97 15.65 3.88 6.08
N LEU A 98 16.45 4.70 6.76
CA LEU A 98 17.60 5.38 6.16
C LEU A 98 18.87 4.50 6.19
N GLU A 99 18.76 3.25 6.64
CA GLU A 99 19.87 2.32 6.84
C GLU A 99 20.35 1.62 5.56
N THR A 100 19.55 1.60 4.48
CA THR A 100 19.89 0.90 3.23
C THR A 100 19.73 1.82 2.03
N LEU A 101 20.79 1.94 1.22
CA LEU A 101 20.72 2.63 -0.07
C LEU A 101 20.02 1.73 -1.08
N GLU A 102 18.72 1.93 -1.25
CA GLU A 102 17.89 1.18 -2.21
C GLU A 102 16.96 2.11 -2.99
N SER A 103 16.61 1.72 -4.22
CA SER A 103 15.66 2.49 -5.02
C SER A 103 14.23 2.30 -4.53
N ILE A 104 13.38 3.30 -4.76
CA ILE A 104 11.94 3.21 -4.48
C ILE A 104 11.32 2.02 -5.23
N ASP A 105 11.71 1.79 -6.49
CA ASP A 105 11.23 0.67 -7.30
C ASP A 105 11.58 -0.69 -6.67
N SER A 106 12.82 -0.85 -6.17
CA SER A 106 13.25 -2.06 -5.48
C SER A 106 12.50 -2.30 -4.17
N LEU A 107 12.31 -1.24 -3.37
CA LEU A 107 11.59 -1.31 -2.10
C LEU A 107 10.13 -1.73 -2.28
N VAL A 108 9.40 -1.11 -3.22
CA VAL A 108 7.98 -1.44 -3.43
C VAL A 108 7.80 -2.84 -4.00
N ARG A 109 8.69 -3.28 -4.90
CA ARG A 109 8.68 -4.65 -5.45
C ARG A 109 8.81 -5.68 -4.34
N ARG A 110 9.73 -5.49 -3.39
CA ARG A 110 9.90 -6.38 -2.23
C ARG A 110 8.65 -6.43 -1.33
N ARG A 111 7.86 -5.37 -1.31
CA ARG A 111 6.57 -5.31 -0.58
C ARG A 111 5.37 -5.81 -1.40
N GLY A 112 5.58 -6.29 -2.62
CA GLY A 112 4.51 -6.73 -3.53
C GLY A 112 3.63 -5.57 -4.03
N ILE A 113 4.10 -4.33 -3.91
CA ILE A 113 3.39 -3.13 -4.37
C ILE A 113 3.88 -2.81 -5.78
N THR A 114 2.94 -2.65 -6.70
CA THR A 114 3.25 -2.19 -8.06
C THR A 114 3.17 -0.67 -8.11
N ILE A 115 4.21 -0.04 -8.65
CA ILE A 115 4.22 1.40 -8.95
C ILE A 115 4.47 1.61 -10.44
N ASP A 116 3.80 2.60 -10.99
CA ASP A 116 4.02 3.09 -12.34
C ASP A 116 4.84 4.39 -12.29
N THR A 117 5.49 4.69 -13.41
CA THR A 117 6.16 5.99 -13.62
C THR A 117 5.33 6.81 -14.61
N ARG A 118 5.03 8.07 -14.25
CA ARG A 118 4.38 9.05 -15.12
C ARG A 118 5.22 10.33 -15.18
N ASP A 119 4.91 11.18 -16.15
CA ASP A 119 5.50 12.52 -16.31
C ASP A 119 7.04 12.50 -16.34
N LEU A 120 7.62 11.51 -17.03
CA LEU A 120 9.06 11.39 -17.17
C LEU A 120 9.61 12.53 -18.05
N GLY A 121 10.42 13.40 -17.46
CA GLY A 121 11.22 14.41 -18.14
C GLY A 121 12.70 14.07 -18.01
N ILE A 122 13.44 14.11 -19.12
CA ILE A 122 14.89 13.95 -19.14
C ILE A 122 15.46 15.06 -20.04
N GLU A 123 16.23 15.96 -19.45
CA GLU A 123 16.75 17.14 -20.13
C GLU A 123 18.13 17.56 -19.60
N SER A 124 18.88 18.28 -20.43
CA SER A 124 20.11 18.95 -20.01
C SER A 124 19.79 20.37 -19.60
N GLN A 125 20.31 20.80 -18.46
CA GLN A 125 20.21 22.17 -17.96
C GLN A 125 21.58 22.68 -17.49
N PRO A 126 21.84 24.00 -17.52
CA PRO A 126 23.03 24.55 -16.88
C PRO A 126 22.91 24.43 -15.36
N ALA A 127 23.97 23.96 -14.69
CA ALA A 127 24.01 23.84 -13.24
C ALA A 127 23.80 25.21 -12.57
N SER A 128 22.81 25.29 -11.69
CA SER A 128 22.66 26.43 -10.77
C SER A 128 23.85 26.49 -9.82
N GLN A 129 24.03 27.62 -9.12
CA GLN A 129 25.12 27.75 -8.14
C GLN A 129 25.05 26.67 -7.04
N GLU A 130 23.84 26.35 -6.57
CA GLU A 130 23.62 25.32 -5.55
C GLU A 130 23.93 23.92 -6.08
N VAL A 131 23.41 23.57 -7.26
CA VAL A 131 23.68 22.27 -7.90
C VAL A 131 25.17 22.11 -8.19
N ALA A 132 25.81 23.15 -8.72
CA ALA A 132 27.24 23.16 -9.01
C ALA A 132 28.08 22.89 -7.75
N TYR A 133 27.73 23.53 -6.64
CA TYR A 133 28.38 23.30 -5.35
C TYR A 133 28.19 21.86 -4.85
N LEU A 134 26.96 21.33 -4.87
CA LEU A 134 26.65 19.99 -4.38
C LEU A 134 27.30 18.88 -5.22
N LEU A 135 27.34 19.06 -6.55
CA LEU A 135 27.92 18.10 -7.48
C LEU A 135 29.41 18.33 -7.75
N GLN A 136 30.01 19.36 -7.14
CA GLN A 136 31.41 19.76 -7.35
C GLN A 136 31.79 19.97 -8.82
N VAL A 137 30.93 20.68 -9.55
CA VAL A 137 31.17 21.11 -10.94
C VAL A 137 31.16 22.64 -11.03
N ASP A 138 31.62 23.19 -12.16
CA ASP A 138 31.56 24.63 -12.37
C ASP A 138 30.11 25.09 -12.59
N GLN A 139 29.77 26.28 -12.09
CA GLN A 139 28.47 26.90 -12.35
C GLN A 139 28.22 27.02 -13.86
N GLY A 140 27.02 26.64 -14.30
CA GLY A 140 26.64 26.62 -15.71
C GLY A 140 27.09 25.38 -16.48
N SER A 141 27.88 24.48 -15.87
CA SER A 141 28.19 23.17 -16.46
C SER A 141 26.90 22.41 -16.78
N PRO A 142 26.85 21.65 -17.90
CA PRO A 142 25.66 20.89 -18.25
C PRO A 142 25.41 19.75 -17.24
N VAL A 143 24.18 19.66 -16.78
CA VAL A 143 23.69 18.60 -15.90
C VAL A 143 22.43 17.97 -16.50
N THR A 144 22.32 16.66 -16.35
CA THR A 144 21.16 15.88 -16.75
C THR A 144 20.18 15.87 -15.59
N VAL A 145 18.98 16.38 -15.85
CA VAL A 145 17.87 16.44 -14.90
C VAL A 145 16.82 15.41 -15.30
N VAL A 146 16.51 14.50 -14.38
CA VAL A 146 15.51 13.45 -14.55
C VAL A 146 14.37 13.68 -13.57
N THR A 147 13.24 14.13 -14.10
CA THR A 147 12.02 14.39 -13.34
C THR A 147 11.00 13.30 -13.57
N ARG A 148 10.35 12.79 -12.52
CA ARG A 148 9.30 11.76 -12.66
C ARG A 148 8.33 11.70 -11.48
N THR A 149 7.13 11.22 -11.76
CA THR A 149 6.10 10.96 -10.73
C THR A 149 5.89 9.45 -10.58
N LYS A 150 6.10 8.91 -9.37
CA LYS A 150 5.69 7.53 -9.05
C LYS A 150 4.23 7.50 -8.67
N VAL A 151 3.52 6.53 -9.21
CA VAL A 151 2.07 6.36 -9.04
C VAL A 151 1.79 4.96 -8.52
N ALA A 152 1.05 4.85 -7.42
CA ALA A 152 0.57 3.57 -6.90
C ALA A 152 -0.96 3.60 -6.86
N ALA A 153 -1.62 2.55 -7.36
CA ALA A 153 -3.09 2.47 -7.41
C ALA A 153 -3.74 3.75 -7.99
N ASN A 154 -3.21 4.24 -9.12
CA ASN A 154 -3.62 5.48 -9.79
C ASN A 154 -3.50 6.78 -8.97
N ARG A 155 -2.75 6.79 -7.86
CA ARG A 155 -2.49 7.98 -7.05
C ARG A 155 -0.99 8.34 -7.07
N PRO A 156 -0.62 9.61 -7.32
CA PRO A 156 0.76 10.05 -7.14
C PRO A 156 1.23 9.81 -5.70
N VAL A 157 2.40 9.18 -5.55
CA VAL A 157 3.01 8.87 -4.24
C VAL A 157 4.36 9.54 -4.03
N ALA A 158 5.09 9.86 -5.11
CA ALA A 158 6.34 10.62 -5.04
C ALA A 158 6.55 11.42 -6.32
N HIS A 159 7.08 12.64 -6.19
CA HIS A 159 7.68 13.40 -7.28
C HIS A 159 9.18 13.44 -7.04
N MET A 160 9.95 13.04 -8.04
CA MET A 160 11.39 12.82 -7.90
C MET A 160 12.13 13.62 -8.96
N ILE A 161 13.23 14.22 -8.54
CA ILE A 161 14.13 15.01 -9.38
C ILE A 161 15.54 14.54 -9.05
N ASP A 162 16.16 13.84 -10.00
CA ASP A 162 17.58 13.47 -9.91
C ASP A 162 18.37 14.41 -10.82
N VAL A 163 19.49 14.93 -10.31
CA VAL A 163 20.39 15.82 -11.04
C VAL A 163 21.78 15.22 -11.05
N LEU A 164 22.34 15.02 -12.23
CA LEU A 164 23.63 14.36 -12.43
C LEU A 164 24.50 15.19 -13.38
N PRO A 165 25.83 15.22 -13.24
CA PRO A 165 26.69 15.79 -14.27
C PRO A 165 26.53 15.05 -15.60
N ASP A 166 26.46 15.79 -16.71
CA ASP A 166 26.36 15.19 -18.07
C ASP A 166 27.55 14.29 -18.40
N THR A 167 28.69 14.53 -17.73
CA THR A 167 29.90 13.71 -17.83
C THR A 167 29.73 12.33 -17.23
N VAL A 168 28.85 12.18 -16.23
CA VAL A 168 28.51 10.89 -15.64
C VAL A 168 27.45 10.21 -16.49
N VAL A 169 26.32 10.88 -16.73
CA VAL A 169 25.25 10.38 -17.58
C VAL A 169 24.72 11.49 -18.45
N SER A 170 24.76 11.32 -19.78
CA SER A 170 24.14 12.28 -20.70
C SER A 170 22.62 12.08 -20.78
N PRO A 171 21.85 13.10 -21.21
CA PRO A 171 20.40 12.97 -21.34
C PRO A 171 20.00 11.86 -22.31
N GLN A 172 20.79 11.64 -23.36
CA GLN A 172 20.52 10.59 -24.35
C GLN A 172 20.77 9.21 -23.76
N ALA A 173 21.91 9.00 -23.08
CA ALA A 173 22.21 7.72 -22.42
C ALA A 173 21.15 7.37 -21.37
N MET A 174 20.67 8.36 -20.62
CA MET A 174 19.57 8.18 -19.68
C MET A 174 18.27 7.80 -20.38
N ARG A 175 17.87 8.47 -21.48
CA ARG A 175 16.66 8.08 -22.24
C ARG A 175 16.72 6.65 -22.77
N ASP A 176 17.88 6.22 -23.24
CA ASP A 176 18.05 4.90 -23.84
C ASP A 176 18.06 3.78 -22.79
N GLY A 177 18.57 4.06 -21.58
CA GLY A 177 18.77 3.07 -20.54
C GLY A 177 17.79 3.12 -19.37
N PHE A 178 16.92 4.13 -19.27
CA PHE A 178 16.08 4.31 -18.09
C PHE A 178 15.03 3.20 -17.92
N ARG A 179 15.07 2.52 -16.77
CA ARG A 179 14.15 1.42 -16.40
C ARG A 179 13.27 1.72 -15.19
N GLY A 180 13.11 3.00 -14.85
CA GLY A 180 12.26 3.47 -13.74
C GLY A 180 13.02 4.11 -12.59
N SER A 181 14.30 3.77 -12.41
CA SER A 181 15.14 4.25 -11.30
C SER A 181 16.50 4.70 -11.83
N VAL A 182 16.88 5.93 -11.50
CA VAL A 182 18.21 6.47 -11.79
C VAL A 182 19.26 5.75 -10.93
N LEU A 183 18.96 5.48 -9.67
CA LEU A 183 19.88 4.77 -8.78
C LEU A 183 20.18 3.36 -9.31
N ASP A 184 19.16 2.60 -9.74
CA ASP A 184 19.39 1.25 -10.27
C ASP A 184 20.21 1.31 -11.56
N TYR A 185 19.95 2.30 -12.43
CA TYR A 185 20.74 2.54 -13.63
C TYR A 185 22.23 2.82 -13.29
N LEU A 186 22.50 3.61 -12.25
CA LEU A 186 23.87 3.88 -11.81
C LEU A 186 24.53 2.67 -11.17
N LEU A 187 23.81 1.88 -10.38
CA LEU A 187 24.34 0.66 -9.74
C LEU A 187 24.65 -0.45 -10.76
N GLU A 188 23.95 -0.48 -11.90
CA GLU A 188 24.24 -1.42 -13.00
C GLU A 188 25.48 -1.00 -13.82
N ARG A 189 25.99 0.22 -13.64
CA ARG A 189 27.15 0.73 -14.36
C ARG A 189 28.45 0.40 -13.63
N SER A 190 29.26 -0.46 -14.25
CA SER A 190 30.56 -0.90 -13.73
C SER A 190 31.70 0.10 -13.98
N ASP A 191 31.43 1.23 -14.60
CA ASP A 191 32.42 2.26 -14.97
C ASP A 191 32.48 3.44 -14.00
N LEU A 192 31.74 3.37 -12.89
CA LEU A 192 31.63 4.42 -11.87
C LEU A 192 32.31 4.06 -10.53
N ASP A 193 33.16 3.03 -10.53
CA ASP A 193 33.96 2.59 -9.37
C ASP A 193 35.23 3.44 -9.14
#